data_AF-A0AAU9C4K8-F1
#
_entry.id   AF-A0AAU9C4K8-F1
#
_cell.length_a   1.000
_cell.length_b   1.000
_cell.length_c   1.000
_cell.angle_alpha   90.00
_cell.angle_beta   90.00
_cell.angle_gamma   90.00
#
_symmetry.space_group_name_H-M   'P 1'
#
loop_
_entity.id
_entity.type
_entity.pdbx_description
1 polymer ?
#
loop_
_entity_poly.entity_id
_entity_poly.type
_entity_poly.pdbx_seq_one_letter_code
_entity_poly.pdbx_strand_id
1 'polypeptide(L)'
;MAALTGTPFPQEISRIVWESKYRAPGEADIWETWRRVAQAVASVEAEPEVWQARFLDLLADFKFLPGGRILAGAGTRRQVTLFNCFAMGPMEDSLDGIFEALKEGALTMQQGGGVGYDFSTLRPRGTRAESAGTVASGPVSFMHIFDVGCAVLLSTASRRGAMMATLRCDHPDVEEFVEAKRDPQVLRNFNLSVTVSDAFMAAVERDGDWPLVFPAEQLTPGSGEGSVLRDWPGYDKPVPCRILKTVRARRLWDRIMRATYEVAEPGVLFLDRINRLNNLHYCERIHTTNPCSELPLPPYGACDLGSINLVRFVREPFSNRARLDLDAIAALVPVVVRFLDDVIDLSGFPLERQRRRARATRRIGLGLTGLADALILLGLRYDSDAARRLAGKVMATICHAAYRASIALAREKGAFPLFEPRVYPQGPFVTRLPQDIRDGIAAHGLRNSHLLAIAPTGSISLLAGNVSSGLEPVFAWRYQRRLQLEGRECRLVEVTDPAWSLWRRRHGDGALPDFFVTATDLSPEAHLAMQAVLQRHVDSAISKTIHIPEDYPFEAFRDVYHRAYELGLKGCTTYRPNPVRGSVLVTERHCCDIDREGD
;
A
#
# COMPACT_ATOMS: atom_id res chain seq x y z
N MET A 1 -36.21 -4.63 -3.38
CA MET A 1 -35.86 -6.00 -2.94
C MET A 1 -36.44 -7.01 -3.94
N ALA A 2 -35.83 -7.16 -5.10
CA ALA A 2 -36.12 -8.27 -6.02
C ALA A 2 -35.25 -9.48 -5.62
N ALA A 3 -35.82 -10.68 -5.71
CA ALA A 3 -35.24 -11.94 -5.24
C ALA A 3 -33.82 -12.18 -5.77
N LEU A 4 -32.85 -12.24 -4.85
CA LEU A 4 -31.44 -12.56 -5.10
C LEU A 4 -31.24 -14.08 -4.94
N THR A 5 -31.77 -14.85 -5.88
CA THR A 5 -31.52 -16.31 -5.96
C THR A 5 -30.55 -16.58 -7.11
N GLY A 6 -29.26 -16.70 -6.76
CA GLY A 6 -28.16 -17.06 -7.65
C GLY A 6 -26.83 -16.75 -6.97
N THR A 7 -25.83 -17.61 -7.12
CA THR A 7 -24.48 -17.34 -6.58
C THR A 7 -23.94 -16.06 -7.25
N PRO A 8 -23.66 -14.99 -6.49
CA PRO A 8 -23.24 -13.70 -7.06
C PRO A 8 -21.79 -13.70 -7.56
N PHE A 9 -21.11 -14.85 -7.48
CA PHE A 9 -19.72 -14.97 -7.90
C PHE A 9 -19.62 -15.06 -9.41
N PRO A 10 -18.93 -14.11 -10.07
CA PRO A 10 -18.78 -14.11 -11.52
C PRO A 10 -17.80 -15.18 -12.03
N GLN A 11 -16.92 -15.71 -11.16
CA GLN A 11 -15.93 -16.75 -11.50
C GLN A 11 -15.72 -17.72 -10.33
N GLU A 12 -15.27 -18.93 -10.63
CA GLU A 12 -14.98 -19.94 -9.59
C GLU A 12 -13.93 -19.46 -8.59
N ILE A 13 -12.88 -18.76 -9.06
CA ILE A 13 -11.85 -18.19 -8.18
C ILE A 13 -12.44 -17.25 -7.13
N SER A 14 -13.47 -16.48 -7.48
CA SER A 14 -14.13 -15.56 -6.55
C SER A 14 -14.82 -16.30 -5.41
N ARG A 15 -15.48 -17.42 -5.72
CA ARG A 15 -16.11 -18.30 -4.73
C ARG A 15 -15.04 -18.92 -3.83
N ILE A 16 -13.94 -19.43 -4.39
CA ILE A 16 -12.86 -20.05 -3.60
C ILE A 16 -12.20 -19.02 -2.68
N VAL A 17 -11.95 -17.80 -3.16
CA VAL A 17 -11.41 -16.71 -2.34
C VAL A 17 -12.36 -16.36 -1.20
N TRP A 18 -13.67 -16.28 -1.45
CA TRP A 18 -14.65 -16.09 -0.39
C TRP A 18 -14.64 -17.23 0.64
N GLU A 19 -14.76 -18.48 0.19
CA GLU A 19 -14.80 -19.66 1.05
C GLU A 19 -13.54 -19.78 1.92
N SER A 20 -12.36 -19.51 1.37
CA SER A 20 -11.07 -19.70 2.05
C SER A 20 -10.62 -18.50 2.90
N LYS A 21 -11.03 -17.27 2.56
CA LYS A 21 -10.50 -16.05 3.21
C LYS A 21 -11.54 -15.23 3.97
N TYR A 22 -12.83 -15.33 3.66
CA TYR A 22 -13.84 -14.36 4.14
C TYR A 22 -15.10 -14.99 4.74
N ARG A 23 -15.45 -16.23 4.38
CA ARG A 23 -16.61 -16.95 4.88
C ARG A 23 -16.42 -17.32 6.35
N ALA A 24 -17.33 -16.86 7.21
CA ALA A 24 -17.39 -17.26 8.60
C ALA A 24 -18.19 -18.58 8.75
N PRO A 25 -17.94 -19.38 9.80
CA PRO A 25 -18.72 -20.59 10.05
C PRO A 25 -20.22 -20.29 10.15
N GLY A 26 -21.03 -21.03 9.39
CA GLY A 26 -22.49 -20.88 9.36
C GLY A 26 -23.03 -19.99 8.24
N GLU A 27 -22.17 -19.27 7.49
CA GLU A 27 -22.62 -18.46 6.35
C GLU A 27 -22.89 -19.35 5.13
N ALA A 28 -24.09 -19.33 4.56
CA ALA A 28 -24.47 -20.07 3.36
C ALA A 28 -23.98 -19.41 2.07
N ASP A 29 -23.93 -18.08 2.03
CA ASP A 29 -23.53 -17.29 0.86
C ASP A 29 -22.86 -15.96 1.27
N ILE A 30 -22.40 -15.19 0.26
CA ILE A 30 -21.76 -13.89 0.52
C ILE A 30 -22.74 -12.82 1.01
N TRP A 31 -24.05 -12.96 0.77
CA TRP A 31 -25.02 -11.99 1.29
C TRP A 31 -25.09 -12.07 2.80
N GLU A 32 -24.93 -13.27 3.38
CA GLU A 32 -24.77 -13.43 4.82
C GLU A 32 -23.47 -12.81 5.34
N THR A 33 -22.35 -12.95 4.61
CA THR A 33 -21.11 -12.22 4.92
C THR A 33 -21.32 -10.71 4.90
N TRP A 34 -21.97 -10.15 3.87
CA TRP A 34 -22.25 -8.73 3.79
C TRP A 34 -23.20 -8.26 4.89
N ARG A 35 -24.22 -9.04 5.23
CA ARG A 35 -25.13 -8.73 6.34
C ARG A 35 -24.40 -8.68 7.67
N ARG A 36 -23.52 -9.65 7.95
CA ARG A 36 -22.67 -9.65 9.15
C ARG A 36 -21.78 -8.41 9.20
N VAL A 37 -21.06 -8.12 8.11
CA VAL A 37 -20.13 -6.99 8.06
C VAL A 37 -20.88 -5.66 8.22
N ALA A 38 -21.98 -5.47 7.48
CA ALA A 38 -22.80 -4.26 7.58
C ALA A 38 -23.40 -4.07 8.98
N GLN A 39 -23.92 -5.15 9.59
CA GLN A 39 -24.47 -5.10 10.95
C GLN A 39 -23.40 -4.75 11.98
N ALA A 40 -22.22 -5.36 11.88
CA ALA A 40 -21.13 -5.12 12.82
C ALA A 40 -20.59 -3.68 12.71
N VAL A 41 -20.39 -3.17 11.49
CA VAL A 41 -19.90 -1.80 11.30
C VAL A 41 -20.97 -0.79 11.71
N ALA A 42 -22.24 -1.03 11.42
CA ALA A 42 -23.32 -0.14 11.87
C ALA A 42 -23.57 -0.17 13.39
N SER A 43 -23.03 -1.13 14.14
CA SER A 43 -23.32 -1.25 15.58
C SER A 43 -22.73 -0.11 16.43
N VAL A 44 -21.80 0.66 15.87
CA VAL A 44 -21.21 1.84 16.55
C VAL A 44 -21.97 3.13 16.26
N GLU A 45 -22.98 3.07 15.40
CA GLU A 45 -23.83 4.20 15.03
C GLU A 45 -24.95 4.46 16.04
N ALA A 46 -25.44 5.70 16.08
CA ALA A 46 -26.61 6.05 16.88
C ALA A 46 -27.91 5.45 16.34
N GLU A 47 -28.00 5.24 15.02
CA GLU A 47 -29.12 4.59 14.32
C GLU A 47 -28.62 3.35 13.54
N PRO A 48 -28.30 2.23 14.23
CA PRO A 48 -27.70 1.05 13.61
C PRO A 48 -28.51 0.48 12.45
N GLU A 49 -29.83 0.44 12.55
CA GLU A 49 -30.70 -0.16 11.52
C GLU A 49 -30.65 0.62 10.20
N VAL A 50 -30.59 1.95 10.28
CA VAL A 50 -30.50 2.83 9.11
C VAL A 50 -29.16 2.65 8.40
N TRP A 51 -28.07 2.63 9.16
CA TRP A 51 -26.73 2.49 8.60
C TRP A 51 -26.44 1.06 8.13
N GLN A 52 -26.96 0.04 8.81
CA GLN A 52 -26.87 -1.35 8.35
C GLN A 52 -27.47 -1.50 6.95
N ALA A 53 -28.65 -0.92 6.69
CA ALA A 53 -29.27 -0.98 5.37
C ALA A 53 -28.41 -0.29 4.29
N ARG A 54 -27.84 0.87 4.61
CA ARG A 54 -26.94 1.62 3.69
C ARG A 54 -25.63 0.88 3.44
N PHE A 55 -25.02 0.30 4.46
CA PHE A 55 -23.79 -0.48 4.34
C PHE A 55 -24.03 -1.80 3.60
N LEU A 56 -25.20 -2.42 3.75
CA LEU A 56 -25.55 -3.59 2.95
C LEU A 56 -25.69 -3.24 1.46
N ASP A 57 -26.36 -2.14 1.11
CA ASP A 57 -26.46 -1.67 -0.29
C ASP A 57 -25.10 -1.25 -0.87
N LEU A 58 -24.22 -0.71 -0.03
CA LEU A 58 -22.84 -0.37 -0.39
C LEU A 58 -22.03 -1.60 -0.82
N LEU A 59 -22.15 -2.70 -0.06
CA LEU A 59 -21.43 -3.96 -0.32
C LEU A 59 -22.06 -4.76 -1.46
N ALA A 60 -23.37 -4.61 -1.66
CA ALA A 60 -24.10 -5.26 -2.73
C ALA A 60 -23.45 -4.99 -4.09
N ASP A 61 -23.49 -6.00 -4.96
CA ASP A 61 -22.95 -5.95 -6.32
C ASP A 61 -21.45 -5.61 -6.43
N PHE A 62 -20.69 -5.73 -5.33
CA PHE A 62 -19.25 -5.44 -5.30
C PHE A 62 -18.91 -4.00 -5.73
N LYS A 63 -19.81 -3.02 -5.52
CA LYS A 63 -19.54 -1.60 -5.83
C LYS A 63 -18.40 -1.06 -4.98
N PHE A 64 -18.37 -1.45 -3.71
CA PHE A 64 -17.31 -1.18 -2.76
C PHE A 64 -16.76 -2.48 -2.18
N LEU A 65 -15.44 -2.53 -2.03
CA LEU A 65 -14.71 -3.66 -1.49
C LEU A 65 -13.94 -3.20 -0.25
N PRO A 66 -14.42 -3.52 0.97
CA PRO A 66 -13.67 -3.27 2.18
C PRO A 66 -12.35 -4.05 2.18
N GLY A 67 -11.38 -3.55 2.92
CA GLY A 67 -10.12 -4.24 3.18
C GLY A 67 -10.37 -5.67 3.67
N GLY A 68 -9.53 -6.60 3.23
CA GLY A 68 -9.76 -8.02 3.50
C GLY A 68 -9.75 -8.41 4.99
N ARG A 69 -9.29 -7.54 5.89
CA ARG A 69 -9.37 -7.75 7.36
C ARG A 69 -10.76 -7.39 7.90
N ILE A 70 -11.39 -6.35 7.35
CA ILE A 70 -12.79 -6.00 7.65
C ILE A 70 -13.72 -7.17 7.27
N LEU A 71 -13.61 -7.67 6.03
CA LEU A 71 -14.46 -8.78 5.53
C LEU A 71 -14.32 -10.06 6.39
N ALA A 72 -13.08 -10.40 6.75
CA ALA A 72 -12.78 -11.62 7.51
C ALA A 72 -13.08 -11.51 9.02
N GLY A 73 -13.05 -10.29 9.58
CA GLY A 73 -13.08 -10.08 11.03
C GLY A 73 -14.39 -9.51 11.57
N ALA A 74 -15.01 -8.55 10.88
CA ALA A 74 -16.12 -7.77 11.43
C ALA A 74 -17.33 -8.66 11.76
N GLY A 75 -17.85 -8.58 12.99
CA GLY A 75 -18.99 -9.38 13.44
C GLY A 75 -18.71 -10.88 13.65
N THR A 76 -17.44 -11.30 13.58
CA THR A 76 -17.05 -12.68 13.92
C THR A 76 -16.68 -12.77 15.41
N ARG A 77 -16.59 -14.00 15.95
CA ARG A 77 -16.10 -14.22 17.32
C ARG A 77 -14.58 -14.01 17.49
N ARG A 78 -13.86 -13.67 16.41
CA ARG A 78 -12.40 -13.54 16.42
C ARG A 78 -12.03 -12.18 17.03
N GLN A 79 -11.12 -12.19 18.00
CA GLN A 79 -10.49 -10.97 18.51
C GLN A 79 -9.31 -10.60 17.61
N VAL A 80 -9.60 -9.90 16.51
CA VAL A 80 -8.62 -9.47 15.52
C VAL A 80 -8.76 -7.98 15.25
N THR A 81 -7.70 -7.38 14.71
CA THR A 81 -7.79 -6.04 14.14
C THR A 81 -8.49 -6.08 12.79
N LEU A 82 -9.29 -5.06 12.50
CA LEU A 82 -9.91 -4.86 11.19
C LEU A 82 -8.99 -4.06 10.25
N PHE A 83 -7.85 -3.60 10.74
CA PHE A 83 -6.87 -2.82 10.00
C PHE A 83 -5.91 -3.73 9.24
N ASN A 84 -5.55 -3.31 8.03
CA ASN A 84 -4.65 -4.06 7.18
C ASN A 84 -3.18 -3.71 7.45
N CYS A 85 -2.89 -2.46 7.80
CA CYS A 85 -1.56 -1.89 7.61
C CYS A 85 -1.10 -1.10 8.84
N PHE A 86 0.13 -1.36 9.26
CA PHE A 86 0.78 -0.77 10.44
C PHE A 86 2.22 -0.38 10.15
N ALA A 87 2.73 0.61 10.88
CA ALA A 87 4.16 0.88 11.01
C ALA A 87 4.56 0.87 12.49
N MET A 88 5.70 0.28 12.81
CA MET A 88 6.24 0.26 14.17
C MET A 88 6.96 1.56 14.51
N GLY A 89 7.10 1.81 15.80
CA GLY A 89 7.89 2.94 16.29
C GLY A 89 9.40 2.77 16.04
N PRO A 90 10.18 3.84 16.30
CA PRO A 90 11.64 3.78 16.31
C PRO A 90 12.11 2.66 17.23
N MET A 91 13.02 1.82 16.73
CA MET A 91 13.64 0.77 17.55
C MET A 91 14.72 1.41 18.41
N GLU A 92 14.63 1.22 19.72
CA GLU A 92 15.72 1.58 20.61
C GLU A 92 16.94 0.72 20.26
N ASP A 93 18.11 1.37 20.15
CA ASP A 93 19.37 0.75 19.77
C ASP A 93 20.01 -0.04 20.93
N SER A 94 19.26 -1.04 21.40
CA SER A 94 19.62 -1.97 22.48
C SER A 94 19.01 -3.34 22.17
N LEU A 95 19.53 -4.42 22.77
CA LEU A 95 18.94 -5.75 22.59
C LEU A 95 17.48 -5.78 23.08
N ASP A 96 17.21 -5.19 24.25
CA ASP A 96 15.86 -5.10 24.80
C ASP A 96 14.92 -4.33 23.84
N GLY A 97 15.38 -3.21 23.29
CA GLY A 97 14.65 -2.44 22.29
C GLY A 97 14.33 -3.21 21.01
N ILE A 98 15.32 -3.91 20.46
CA ILE A 98 15.17 -4.73 19.25
C ILE A 98 14.18 -5.87 19.48
N PHE A 99 14.29 -6.59 20.59
CA PHE A 99 13.40 -7.72 20.90
C PHE A 99 11.99 -7.25 21.30
N GLU A 100 11.83 -6.08 21.91
CA GLU A 100 10.51 -5.50 22.15
C GLU A 100 9.84 -5.12 20.82
N ALA A 101 10.56 -4.52 19.87
CA ALA A 101 10.03 -4.22 18.54
C ALA A 101 9.64 -5.50 17.75
N LEU A 102 10.43 -6.57 17.89
CA LEU A 102 10.10 -7.89 17.33
C LEU A 102 8.80 -8.43 17.93
N LYS A 103 8.66 -8.37 19.26
CA LYS A 103 7.46 -8.81 19.98
C LYS A 103 6.22 -7.97 19.61
N GLU A 104 6.34 -6.65 19.60
CA GLU A 104 5.27 -5.72 19.17
C GLU A 104 4.80 -6.02 17.75
N GLY A 105 5.76 -6.28 16.85
CA GLY A 105 5.55 -6.77 15.50
C GLY A 105 4.78 -8.08 15.45
N ALA A 106 5.24 -9.08 16.20
CA ALA A 106 4.64 -10.40 16.27
C ALA A 106 3.19 -10.36 16.73
N LEU A 107 2.89 -9.58 17.77
CA LEU A 107 1.52 -9.36 18.26
C LEU A 107 0.63 -8.72 17.19
N THR A 108 1.19 -7.79 16.41
CA THR A 108 0.48 -7.12 15.31
C THR A 108 0.16 -8.09 14.16
N MET A 109 1.15 -8.87 13.73
CA MET A 109 0.99 -9.86 12.67
C MET A 109 0.08 -11.02 13.08
N GLN A 110 0.08 -11.42 14.37
CA GLN A 110 -0.82 -12.44 14.91
C GLN A 110 -2.30 -12.07 14.71
N GLN A 111 -2.64 -10.78 14.80
CA GLN A 111 -3.99 -10.28 14.51
C GLN A 111 -4.21 -9.99 13.01
N GLY A 112 -3.20 -10.17 12.18
CA GLY A 112 -3.27 -10.08 10.73
C GLY A 112 -2.77 -8.77 10.12
N GLY A 113 -2.22 -7.84 10.90
CA GLY A 113 -1.65 -6.60 10.38
C GLY A 113 -0.35 -6.85 9.61
N GLY A 114 -0.19 -6.24 8.43
CA GLY A 114 1.11 -6.11 7.77
C GLY A 114 1.91 -4.97 8.39
N VAL A 115 3.21 -5.15 8.58
CA VAL A 115 4.02 -4.28 9.46
C VAL A 115 5.22 -3.66 8.74
N GLY A 116 5.36 -2.34 8.84
CA GLY A 116 6.57 -1.61 8.43
C GLY A 116 7.53 -1.32 9.58
N TYR A 117 8.83 -1.38 9.29
CA TYR A 117 9.91 -1.06 10.22
C TYR A 117 10.91 -0.11 9.57
N ASP A 118 11.41 0.85 10.35
CA ASP A 118 12.61 1.60 10.02
C ASP A 118 13.80 1.05 10.82
N PHE A 119 14.73 0.40 10.11
CA PHE A 119 15.94 -0.17 10.72
C PHE A 119 17.07 0.85 10.89
N SER A 120 16.86 2.11 10.47
CA SER A 120 17.89 3.14 10.50
C SER A 120 18.28 3.58 11.91
N THR A 121 17.54 3.22 12.94
CA THR A 121 17.89 3.54 14.33
C THR A 121 18.92 2.60 14.93
N LEU A 122 19.21 1.46 14.28
CA LEU A 122 20.17 0.48 14.80
C LEU A 122 21.59 0.81 14.36
N ARG A 123 22.54 0.77 15.31
CA ARG A 123 23.93 1.14 15.04
C ARG A 123 24.56 0.28 13.94
N PRO A 124 25.45 0.86 13.14
CA PRO A 124 26.04 0.16 12.02
C PRO A 124 27.02 -0.93 12.47
N ARG A 125 27.17 -1.95 11.63
CA ARG A 125 28.11 -3.05 11.81
C ARG A 125 29.51 -2.53 12.09
N GLY A 126 30.22 -3.19 13.01
CA GLY A 126 31.60 -2.84 13.33
C GLY A 126 31.74 -1.77 14.43
N THR A 127 30.66 -1.08 14.79
CA THR A 127 30.69 -0.13 15.93
C THR A 127 30.72 -0.86 17.27
N ARG A 128 31.30 -0.23 18.30
CA ARG A 128 31.36 -0.82 19.65
C ARG A 128 30.05 -0.60 20.41
N ALA A 129 29.59 -1.64 21.08
CA ALA A 129 28.55 -1.57 22.10
C ALA A 129 29.20 -1.36 23.47
N GLU A 130 29.17 -0.13 24.00
CA GLU A 130 29.92 0.24 25.21
C GLU A 130 29.56 -0.62 26.43
N SER A 131 28.28 -0.95 26.61
CA SER A 131 27.79 -1.75 27.75
C SER A 131 28.18 -3.23 27.69
N ALA A 132 28.33 -3.79 26.48
CA ALA A 132 28.62 -5.21 26.26
C ALA A 132 30.09 -5.48 25.90
N GLY A 133 30.86 -4.45 25.54
CA GLY A 133 32.24 -4.60 25.04
C GLY A 133 32.35 -5.33 23.70
N THR A 134 31.21 -5.57 23.02
CA THR A 134 31.13 -6.33 21.77
C THR A 134 31.03 -5.43 20.54
N VAL A 135 31.33 -6.00 19.37
CA VAL A 135 31.17 -5.34 18.07
C VAL A 135 29.75 -5.59 17.56
N ALA A 136 29.06 -4.52 17.16
CA ALA A 136 27.71 -4.58 16.62
C ALA A 136 27.67 -5.33 15.29
N SER A 137 26.62 -6.15 15.11
CA SER A 137 26.39 -6.92 13.89
C SER A 137 25.69 -6.14 12.77
N GLY A 138 25.08 -5.00 13.09
CA GLY A 138 24.36 -4.11 12.15
C GLY A 138 22.88 -4.47 11.95
N PRO A 139 22.08 -3.56 11.36
CA PRO A 139 20.64 -3.74 11.15
C PRO A 139 20.30 -4.96 10.30
N VAL A 140 21.04 -5.20 9.20
CA VAL A 140 20.77 -6.33 8.29
C VAL A 140 20.88 -7.67 9.01
N SER A 141 21.84 -7.80 9.94
CA SER A 141 21.96 -8.99 10.78
C SER A 141 20.73 -9.22 11.66
N PHE A 142 20.18 -8.17 12.29
CA PHE A 142 18.99 -8.30 13.13
C PHE A 142 17.73 -8.57 12.32
N MET A 143 17.63 -8.05 11.09
CA MET A 143 16.50 -8.31 10.20
C MET A 143 16.26 -9.81 9.97
N HIS A 144 17.29 -10.66 10.01
CA HIS A 144 17.12 -12.12 9.93
C HIS A 144 16.27 -12.71 11.07
N ILE A 145 16.39 -12.16 12.28
CA ILE A 145 15.57 -12.62 13.42
C ILE A 145 14.10 -12.26 13.19
N PHE A 146 13.83 -11.07 12.64
CA PHE A 146 12.47 -10.66 12.28
C PHE A 146 11.91 -11.53 11.15
N ASP A 147 12.72 -11.84 10.13
CA ASP A 147 12.32 -12.68 9.00
C ASP A 147 11.93 -14.09 9.47
N VAL A 148 12.76 -14.73 10.32
CA VAL A 148 12.46 -16.02 10.92
C VAL A 148 11.24 -15.94 11.83
N GLY A 149 11.12 -14.89 12.65
CA GLY A 149 9.96 -14.65 13.50
C GLY A 149 8.66 -14.60 12.70
N CYS A 150 8.64 -13.87 11.59
CA CYS A 150 7.49 -13.80 10.68
C CYS A 150 7.18 -15.15 10.03
N ALA A 151 8.19 -15.91 9.61
CA ALA A 151 7.99 -17.23 9.02
C ALA A 151 7.34 -18.25 9.98
N VAL A 152 7.65 -18.15 11.27
CA VAL A 152 7.06 -19.00 12.32
C VAL A 152 5.63 -18.55 12.66
N LEU A 153 5.35 -17.25 12.60
CA LEU A 153 4.04 -16.66 12.83
C LEU A 153 3.13 -16.85 11.60
N LEU A 154 2.73 -18.10 11.34
CA LEU A 154 1.60 -18.38 10.46
C LEU A 154 0.34 -17.80 11.11
N SER A 155 -0.14 -16.66 10.60
CA SER A 155 -1.36 -16.04 11.12
C SER A 155 -2.53 -17.02 11.02
N THR A 156 -3.41 -17.00 12.01
CA THR A 156 -4.55 -17.91 12.12
C THR A 156 -5.37 -17.91 10.83
N ALA A 157 -5.36 -19.04 10.12
CA ALA A 157 -6.00 -19.30 8.82
C ALA A 157 -5.51 -18.46 7.61
N SER A 158 -5.03 -19.18 6.58
CA SER A 158 -4.88 -18.79 5.17
C SER A 158 -4.05 -17.56 4.77
N ARG A 159 -3.35 -16.83 5.67
CA ARG A 159 -2.51 -15.67 5.29
C ARG A 159 -1.11 -15.69 5.93
N ARG A 160 -0.08 -15.45 5.11
CA ARG A 160 1.31 -15.26 5.57
C ARG A 160 1.50 -13.82 6.10
N GLY A 161 2.40 -13.64 7.06
CA GLY A 161 2.84 -12.31 7.48
C GLY A 161 3.62 -11.61 6.35
N ALA A 162 3.49 -10.29 6.26
CA ALA A 162 4.22 -9.48 5.29
C ALA A 162 4.77 -8.25 6.01
N MET A 163 6.04 -7.95 5.75
CA MET A 163 6.73 -6.84 6.40
C MET A 163 7.38 -5.89 5.38
N MET A 164 7.49 -4.62 5.73
CA MET A 164 8.37 -3.65 5.06
C MET A 164 9.57 -3.38 5.96
N ALA A 165 10.77 -3.38 5.39
CA ALA A 165 11.96 -2.84 6.04
C ALA A 165 12.48 -1.66 5.23
N THR A 166 12.71 -0.55 5.92
CA THR A 166 13.34 0.63 5.34
C THR A 166 14.69 0.90 5.97
N LEU A 167 15.61 1.42 5.15
CA LEU A 167 16.89 1.96 5.61
C LEU A 167 17.21 3.26 4.87
N ARG A 168 17.74 4.25 5.58
CA ARG A 168 18.08 5.55 5.02
C ARG A 168 19.26 5.48 4.04
N CYS A 169 19.20 6.31 3.01
CA CYS A 169 20.29 6.49 2.04
C CYS A 169 21.61 7.00 2.65
N ASP A 170 21.59 7.57 3.86
CA ASP A 170 22.79 8.00 4.60
C ASP A 170 23.16 7.07 5.76
N HIS A 171 22.53 5.89 5.89
CA HIS A 171 22.96 4.91 6.88
C HIS A 171 24.27 4.20 6.44
N PRO A 172 25.26 3.95 7.32
CA PRO A 172 26.54 3.33 6.93
C PRO A 172 26.41 1.93 6.33
N ASP A 173 25.39 1.18 6.74
CA ASP A 173 25.10 -0.16 6.23
C ASP A 173 24.12 -0.18 5.04
N VAL A 174 23.82 0.97 4.43
CA VAL A 174 22.94 1.05 3.24
C VAL A 174 23.42 0.16 2.10
N GLU A 175 24.74 0.06 1.92
CA GLU A 175 25.34 -0.79 0.89
C GLU A 175 25.17 -2.29 1.18
N GLU A 176 25.10 -2.72 2.46
CA GLU A 176 24.81 -4.10 2.83
C GLU A 176 23.32 -4.41 2.64
N PHE A 177 22.46 -3.47 3.04
CA PHE A 177 21.00 -3.57 2.89
C PHE A 177 20.56 -3.69 1.43
N VAL A 178 21.16 -2.91 0.53
CA VAL A 178 20.87 -2.95 -0.92
C VAL A 178 21.17 -4.31 -1.53
N GLU A 179 22.20 -5.00 -1.06
CA GLU A 179 22.62 -6.30 -1.62
C GLU A 179 21.94 -7.49 -0.92
N ALA A 180 21.21 -7.26 0.18
CA ALA A 180 20.76 -8.32 1.09
C ALA A 180 19.91 -9.40 0.42
N LYS A 181 19.11 -9.03 -0.59
CA LYS A 181 18.22 -9.96 -1.32
C LYS A 181 18.77 -10.42 -2.67
N ARG A 182 20.09 -10.28 -2.90
CA ARG A 182 20.75 -10.98 -4.01
C ARG A 182 20.63 -12.50 -3.85
N ASP A 183 20.69 -12.98 -2.62
CA ASP A 183 20.28 -14.34 -2.30
C ASP A 183 18.73 -14.40 -2.17
N PRO A 184 18.01 -15.12 -3.05
CA PRO A 184 16.56 -15.24 -2.97
C PRO A 184 16.05 -15.92 -1.69
N GLN A 185 16.92 -16.60 -0.92
CA GLN A 185 16.55 -17.23 0.34
C GLN A 185 16.59 -16.29 1.54
N VAL A 186 17.17 -15.11 1.38
CA VAL A 186 17.37 -14.14 2.47
C VAL A 186 16.22 -13.13 2.52
N LEU A 187 15.72 -12.84 3.73
CA LEU A 187 14.70 -11.82 4.00
C LEU A 187 13.42 -11.98 3.16
N ARG A 188 12.92 -13.21 3.07
CA ARG A 188 11.81 -13.58 2.17
C ARG A 188 10.47 -12.97 2.58
N ASN A 189 10.30 -12.62 3.86
CA ASN A 189 9.07 -12.05 4.40
C ASN A 189 9.10 -10.51 4.46
N PHE A 190 10.19 -9.89 3.99
CA PHE A 190 10.32 -8.45 3.85
C PHE A 190 10.25 -8.00 2.40
N ASN A 191 9.53 -6.90 2.16
CA ASN A 191 9.84 -5.97 1.08
C ASN A 191 10.89 -4.98 1.60
N LEU A 192 11.94 -4.73 0.82
CA LEU A 192 12.98 -3.74 1.17
C LEU A 192 12.78 -2.43 0.42
N SER A 193 12.98 -1.29 1.08
CA SER A 193 13.03 0.02 0.42
C SER A 193 14.07 0.95 1.03
N VAL A 194 14.80 1.68 0.18
CA VAL A 194 15.70 2.74 0.63
C VAL A 194 14.91 4.04 0.76
N THR A 195 15.03 4.72 1.90
CA THR A 195 14.47 6.06 2.08
C THR A 195 15.46 7.12 1.59
N VAL A 196 15.06 7.82 0.53
CA VAL A 196 15.88 8.78 -0.22
C VAL A 196 15.45 10.21 0.11
N SER A 197 16.43 11.06 0.38
CA SER A 197 16.24 12.50 0.61
C SER A 197 16.40 13.30 -0.69
N ASP A 198 15.80 14.49 -0.74
CA ASP A 198 15.99 15.47 -1.81
C ASP A 198 17.48 15.88 -1.89
N ALA A 199 18.17 15.95 -0.75
CA ALA A 199 19.61 16.23 -0.68
C ALA A 199 20.47 15.13 -1.34
N PHE A 200 20.10 13.86 -1.17
CA PHE A 200 20.80 12.75 -1.84
C PHE A 200 20.60 12.81 -3.34
N MET A 201 19.37 13.03 -3.82
CA MET A 201 19.10 13.17 -5.25
C MET A 201 19.90 14.32 -5.89
N ALA A 202 19.96 15.47 -5.22
CA ALA A 202 20.79 16.59 -5.67
C ALA A 202 22.30 16.24 -5.70
N ALA A 203 22.77 15.43 -4.76
CA ALA A 203 24.15 14.93 -4.77
C ALA A 203 24.39 13.92 -5.91
N VAL A 204 23.42 13.05 -6.25
CA VAL A 204 23.52 12.13 -7.39
C VAL A 204 23.65 12.90 -8.71
N GLU A 205 22.81 13.92 -8.91
CA GLU A 205 22.81 14.76 -10.12
C GLU A 205 24.15 15.47 -10.31
N ARG A 206 24.69 16.05 -9.23
CA ARG A 206 25.95 16.81 -9.25
C ARG A 206 27.20 15.93 -9.24
N ASP A 207 27.04 14.61 -9.14
CA ASP A 207 28.12 13.70 -8.77
C ASP A 207 28.87 14.24 -7.55
N GLY A 208 28.17 14.34 -6.43
CA GLY A 208 28.69 14.84 -5.17
C GLY A 208 29.15 13.72 -4.24
N ASP A 209 29.87 14.11 -3.20
CA ASP A 209 30.12 13.24 -2.06
C ASP A 209 28.88 13.14 -1.18
N TRP A 210 28.68 11.96 -0.60
CA TRP A 210 27.57 11.64 0.28
C TRP A 210 28.09 11.05 1.59
N PRO A 211 27.91 11.74 2.72
CA PRO A 211 28.34 11.23 4.00
C PRO A 211 27.35 10.17 4.51
N LEU A 212 27.88 9.02 4.90
CA LEU A 212 27.16 8.00 5.66
C LEU A 212 27.40 8.25 7.14
N VAL A 213 26.30 8.38 7.89
CA VAL A 213 26.30 9.01 9.20
C VAL A 213 25.45 8.25 10.21
N PHE A 214 25.77 8.43 11.49
CA PHE A 214 24.98 7.87 12.59
C PHE A 214 25.01 8.80 13.82
N PRO A 215 23.96 8.88 14.66
CA PRO A 215 23.89 9.78 15.81
C PRO A 215 25.12 9.69 16.71
N ALA A 216 25.73 10.85 16.99
CA ALA A 216 26.99 10.92 17.72
C ALA A 216 26.88 10.40 19.16
N GLU A 217 25.71 10.57 19.79
CA GLU A 217 25.45 10.11 21.16
C GLU A 217 25.32 8.58 21.29
N GLN A 218 25.08 7.87 20.18
CA GLN A 218 24.94 6.41 20.15
C GLN A 218 26.27 5.72 19.76
N LEU A 219 27.30 6.49 19.46
CA LEU A 219 28.62 6.02 19.07
C LEU A 219 29.64 6.27 20.17
N THR A 220 30.69 5.45 20.19
CA THR A 220 31.84 5.69 21.07
C THR A 220 32.46 7.06 20.79
N PRO A 221 32.79 7.87 21.82
CA PRO A 221 33.45 9.15 21.65
C PRO A 221 34.69 9.07 20.76
N GLY A 222 34.82 10.01 19.82
CA GLY A 222 35.93 10.04 18.85
C GLY A 222 35.69 9.22 17.57
N SER A 223 34.55 8.54 17.44
CA SER A 223 34.19 7.85 16.18
C SER A 223 33.92 8.84 15.04
N GLY A 224 34.45 8.55 13.85
CA GLY A 224 34.22 9.31 12.62
C GLY A 224 35.09 10.55 12.44
N GLU A 225 34.96 11.19 11.28
CA GLU A 225 35.88 12.26 10.81
C GLU A 225 35.25 13.66 10.83
N GLY A 226 34.02 13.78 11.31
CA GLY A 226 33.27 15.04 11.36
C GLY A 226 31.86 14.84 11.90
N SER A 227 31.05 15.91 11.92
CA SER A 227 29.64 15.82 12.26
C SER A 227 28.77 16.68 11.35
N VAL A 228 27.55 16.21 11.10
CA VAL A 228 26.51 16.93 10.37
C VAL A 228 25.20 16.81 11.13
N LEU A 229 24.38 17.85 11.10
CA LEU A 229 23.02 17.74 11.65
C LEU A 229 22.15 16.93 10.69
N ARG A 230 21.41 15.96 11.26
CA ARG A 230 20.40 15.19 10.55
C ARG A 230 19.14 15.09 11.37
N ASP A 231 18.04 15.17 10.66
CA ASP A 231 16.78 14.64 11.15
C ASP A 231 16.85 13.11 11.24
N TRP A 232 16.69 12.58 12.46
CA TRP A 232 16.87 11.17 12.74
C TRP A 232 15.62 10.55 13.37
N PRO A 233 15.22 9.32 12.98
CA PRO A 233 14.08 8.64 13.60
C PRO A 233 14.29 8.48 15.11
N GLY A 234 13.24 8.76 15.90
CA GLY A 234 13.31 8.73 17.37
C GLY A 234 13.72 10.05 18.03
N TYR A 235 14.05 11.08 17.24
CA TYR A 235 14.42 12.41 17.75
C TYR A 235 13.43 13.49 17.29
N ASP A 236 13.06 14.38 18.21
CA ASP A 236 12.14 15.49 17.93
C ASP A 236 12.78 16.63 17.13
N LYS A 237 14.12 16.69 17.10
CA LYS A 237 14.89 17.76 16.46
C LYS A 237 16.09 17.16 15.72
N PRO A 238 16.68 17.87 14.74
CA PRO A 238 17.94 17.46 14.13
C PRO A 238 19.02 17.22 15.19
N VAL A 239 19.74 16.10 15.06
CA VAL A 239 20.81 15.70 15.97
C VAL A 239 22.17 15.69 15.26
N PRO A 240 23.27 15.91 15.99
CA PRO A 240 24.61 15.73 15.43
C PRO A 240 24.86 14.25 15.14
N CYS A 241 25.09 13.92 13.87
CA CYS A 241 25.50 12.61 13.42
C CYS A 241 26.98 12.64 13.00
N ARG A 242 27.76 11.64 13.40
CA ARG A 242 29.16 11.49 12.99
C ARG A 242 29.23 10.94 11.57
N ILE A 243 30.18 11.46 10.78
CA ILE A 243 30.49 10.91 9.46
C ILE A 243 31.40 9.69 9.66
N LEU A 244 30.88 8.51 9.33
CA LEU A 244 31.60 7.25 9.47
C LEU A 244 32.26 6.79 8.17
N LYS A 245 31.69 7.20 7.03
CA LYS A 245 32.23 6.91 5.70
C LYS A 245 31.68 7.94 4.72
N THR A 246 32.48 8.33 3.72
CA THR A 246 32.01 9.16 2.61
C THR A 246 32.04 8.34 1.32
N VAL A 247 30.95 8.36 0.55
CA VAL A 247 30.83 7.67 -0.74
C VAL A 247 30.47 8.65 -1.83
N ARG A 248 30.70 8.28 -3.09
CA ARG A 248 30.15 9.03 -4.23
C ARG A 248 28.66 8.77 -4.33
N ALA A 249 27.84 9.83 -4.33
CA ALA A 249 26.38 9.71 -4.34
C ALA A 249 25.90 8.87 -5.54
N ARG A 250 26.44 9.16 -6.73
CA ARG A 250 26.12 8.42 -7.96
C ARG A 250 26.50 6.94 -7.88
N ARG A 251 27.63 6.61 -7.25
CA ARG A 251 28.03 5.20 -7.04
C ARG A 251 27.03 4.47 -6.16
N LEU A 252 26.59 5.08 -5.06
CA LEU A 252 25.57 4.47 -4.20
C LEU A 252 24.24 4.31 -4.95
N TRP A 253 23.82 5.34 -5.68
CA TRP A 253 22.62 5.28 -6.52
C TRP A 253 22.69 4.16 -7.55
N ASP A 254 23.82 4.00 -8.24
CA ASP A 254 24.02 2.96 -9.24
C ASP A 254 23.97 1.55 -8.64
N ARG A 255 24.43 1.40 -7.39
CA ARG A 255 24.28 0.14 -6.65
C ARG A 255 22.82 -0.17 -6.33
N ILE A 256 22.06 0.84 -5.87
CA ILE A 256 20.61 0.70 -5.64
C ILE A 256 19.92 0.29 -6.95
N MET A 257 20.15 1.02 -8.04
CA MET A 257 19.57 0.72 -9.35
C MET A 257 19.95 -0.67 -9.86
N ARG A 258 21.21 -1.09 -9.68
CA ARG A 258 21.66 -2.41 -10.11
C ARG A 258 20.98 -3.53 -9.33
N ALA A 259 20.89 -3.41 -8.00
CA ALA A 259 20.17 -4.38 -7.18
C ALA A 259 18.69 -4.47 -7.59
N THR A 260 18.01 -3.34 -7.74
CA THR A 260 16.62 -3.34 -8.18
C THR A 260 16.46 -3.94 -9.58
N TYR A 261 17.37 -3.66 -10.51
CA TYR A 261 17.33 -4.26 -11.86
C TYR A 261 17.51 -5.79 -11.84
N GLU A 262 18.41 -6.28 -10.99
CA GLU A 262 18.78 -7.70 -10.89
C GLU A 262 17.75 -8.53 -10.12
N VAL A 263 17.22 -8.00 -9.01
CA VAL A 263 16.36 -8.77 -8.07
C VAL A 263 15.06 -8.06 -7.68
N ALA A 264 14.69 -6.96 -8.36
CA ALA A 264 13.48 -6.16 -8.16
C ALA A 264 13.32 -5.53 -6.75
N GLU A 265 14.39 -5.50 -5.97
CA GLU A 265 14.49 -4.84 -4.66
C GLU A 265 15.91 -4.30 -4.43
N PRO A 266 16.08 -3.26 -3.60
CA PRO A 266 15.04 -2.54 -2.85
C PRO A 266 14.21 -1.58 -3.74
N GLY A 267 13.02 -1.23 -3.27
CA GLY A 267 12.27 -0.07 -3.77
C GLY A 267 12.88 1.25 -3.30
N VAL A 268 12.32 2.38 -3.76
CA VAL A 268 12.75 3.72 -3.33
C VAL A 268 11.55 4.50 -2.80
N LEU A 269 11.73 5.11 -1.63
CA LEU A 269 10.76 6.00 -1.00
C LEU A 269 11.35 7.41 -0.90
N PHE A 270 10.69 8.41 -1.49
CA PHE A 270 11.16 9.79 -1.47
C PHE A 270 10.67 10.48 -0.18
N LEU A 271 11.44 10.31 0.89
CA LEU A 271 11.01 10.55 2.27
C LEU A 271 10.68 12.03 2.55
N ASP A 272 11.49 12.95 2.01
CA ASP A 272 11.26 14.39 2.18
C ASP A 272 9.95 14.82 1.52
N ARG A 273 9.62 14.22 0.37
CA ARG A 273 8.36 14.45 -0.33
C ARG A 273 7.18 13.85 0.39
N ILE A 274 7.32 12.62 0.91
CA ILE A 274 6.31 11.96 1.75
C ILE A 274 5.96 12.86 2.94
N ASN A 275 6.96 13.37 3.67
CA ASN A 275 6.74 14.22 4.83
C ASN A 275 6.21 15.61 4.46
N ARG A 276 6.69 16.23 3.37
CA ARG A 276 6.20 17.52 2.88
C ARG A 276 4.72 17.47 2.47
N LEU A 277 4.26 16.34 1.93
CA LEU A 277 2.89 16.13 1.50
C LEU A 277 2.02 15.44 2.57
N ASN A 278 2.54 15.19 3.77
CA ASN A 278 1.78 14.64 4.88
C ASN A 278 0.83 15.70 5.45
N ASN A 279 -0.47 15.39 5.57
CA ASN A 279 -1.44 16.33 6.13
C ASN A 279 -1.18 16.65 7.62
N LEU A 280 -0.50 15.75 8.34
CA LEU A 280 -0.15 15.96 9.76
C LEU A 280 1.33 16.33 9.98
N HIS A 281 1.98 16.94 8.98
CA HIS A 281 3.40 17.34 9.04
C HIS A 281 3.81 18.16 10.27
N TYR A 282 2.85 18.75 11.00
CA TYR A 282 3.08 19.58 12.18
C TYR A 282 3.14 18.80 13.51
N CYS A 283 2.67 17.55 13.56
CA CYS A 283 2.65 16.75 14.79
C CYS A 283 3.18 15.32 14.60
N GLU A 284 3.70 15.00 13.43
CA GLU A 284 4.30 13.70 13.17
C GLU A 284 5.35 13.73 12.07
N ARG A 285 6.15 12.67 12.08
CA ARG A 285 7.11 12.38 11.05
C ARG A 285 7.01 10.93 10.60
N ILE A 286 7.06 10.74 9.30
CA ILE A 286 7.01 9.44 8.65
C ILE A 286 8.44 9.01 8.33
N HIS A 287 8.76 7.76 8.66
CA HIS A 287 10.08 7.17 8.46
C HIS A 287 10.04 5.87 7.64
N THR A 288 8.86 5.24 7.57
CA THR A 288 8.65 3.97 6.86
C THR A 288 7.22 3.93 6.30
N THR A 289 6.88 2.84 5.63
CA THR A 289 5.55 2.56 5.10
C THR A 289 5.06 1.20 5.57
N ASN A 290 3.79 0.89 5.36
CA ASN A 290 3.30 -0.49 5.38
C ASN A 290 3.96 -1.35 4.26
N PRO A 291 3.75 -2.69 4.26
CA PRO A 291 4.36 -3.62 3.28
C PRO A 291 4.23 -3.24 1.80
N CYS A 292 3.10 -2.70 1.37
CA CYS A 292 2.83 -2.41 -0.05
C CYS A 292 3.06 -0.93 -0.44
N SER A 293 3.60 -0.13 0.49
CA SER A 293 4.03 1.28 0.32
C SER A 293 2.93 2.31 0.01
N GLU A 294 1.66 1.93 -0.04
CA GLU A 294 0.51 2.83 -0.23
C GLU A 294 0.17 3.66 1.00
N LEU A 295 0.68 3.28 2.17
CA LEU A 295 0.49 3.99 3.44
C LEU A 295 1.85 4.31 4.07
N PRO A 296 2.40 5.50 3.81
CA PRO A 296 3.44 6.09 4.63
C PRO A 296 2.82 6.42 6.00
N LEU A 297 3.32 5.77 7.06
CA LEU A 297 2.71 5.81 8.38
C LEU A 297 3.71 6.34 9.42
N PRO A 298 3.24 7.15 10.39
CA PRO A 298 4.07 7.55 11.53
C PRO A 298 4.33 6.33 12.45
N PRO A 299 5.25 6.46 13.43
CA PRO A 299 5.39 5.51 14.53
C PRO A 299 4.04 5.06 15.13
N TYR A 300 3.83 3.74 15.19
CA TYR A 300 2.59 3.11 15.64
C TYR A 300 1.33 3.52 14.86
N GLY A 301 1.50 4.10 13.67
CA GLY A 301 0.42 4.43 12.75
C GLY A 301 -0.24 3.18 12.21
N ALA A 302 -1.54 3.28 11.95
CA ALA A 302 -2.34 2.22 11.36
C ALA A 302 -3.39 2.83 10.42
N CYS A 303 -3.81 2.07 9.42
CA CYS A 303 -4.90 2.46 8.52
C CYS A 303 -5.75 1.24 8.13
N ASP A 304 -7.06 1.42 8.10
CA ASP A 304 -7.97 0.53 7.41
C ASP A 304 -8.11 0.98 5.94
N LEU A 305 -8.56 0.06 5.08
CA LEU A 305 -8.55 0.25 3.63
C LEU A 305 -9.90 -0.10 3.03
N GLY A 306 -10.22 0.51 1.89
CA GLY A 306 -11.37 0.15 1.07
C GLY A 306 -11.16 0.59 -0.38
N SER A 307 -11.84 -0.04 -1.33
CA SER A 307 -11.68 0.28 -2.75
C SER A 307 -13.00 0.31 -3.50
N ILE A 308 -13.21 1.36 -4.30
CA ILE A 308 -14.35 1.46 -5.21
C ILE A 308 -14.05 0.66 -6.48
N ASN A 309 -14.94 -0.24 -6.85
CA ASN A 309 -14.81 -1.03 -8.08
C ASN A 309 -15.35 -0.25 -9.28
N LEU A 310 -14.46 0.34 -10.08
CA LEU A 310 -14.84 1.22 -11.18
C LEU A 310 -15.64 0.51 -12.29
N VAL A 311 -15.46 -0.81 -12.44
CA VAL A 311 -16.19 -1.63 -13.42
C VAL A 311 -17.70 -1.54 -13.22
N ARG A 312 -18.16 -1.45 -11.96
CA ARG A 312 -19.60 -1.39 -11.62
C ARG A 312 -20.25 -0.06 -11.99
N PHE A 313 -19.47 0.94 -12.37
CA PHE A 313 -19.93 2.28 -12.74
C PHE A 313 -19.84 2.56 -14.24
N VAL A 314 -19.39 1.59 -15.05
CA VAL A 314 -19.39 1.75 -16.51
C VAL A 314 -20.80 1.54 -17.06
N ARG A 315 -21.28 2.50 -17.84
CA ARG A 315 -22.56 2.45 -18.56
C ARG A 315 -22.31 2.18 -20.03
N GLU A 316 -23.17 1.36 -20.64
CA GLU A 316 -23.13 1.02 -22.08
C GLU A 316 -21.73 0.59 -22.56
N PRO A 317 -21.07 -0.40 -21.91
CA PRO A 317 -19.69 -0.79 -22.20
C PRO A 317 -19.53 -1.23 -23.66
N PHE A 318 -18.37 -0.96 -24.25
CA PHE A 318 -18.01 -1.26 -25.65
C PHE A 318 -18.93 -0.61 -26.70
N SER A 319 -19.49 0.56 -26.38
CA SER A 319 -20.29 1.35 -27.32
C SER A 319 -19.75 2.77 -27.46
N ASN A 320 -20.21 3.51 -28.47
CA ASN A 320 -19.92 4.93 -28.62
C ASN A 320 -20.55 5.83 -27.52
N ARG A 321 -21.42 5.26 -26.68
CA ARG A 321 -22.03 5.92 -25.51
C ARG A 321 -21.42 5.45 -24.19
N ALA A 322 -20.38 4.62 -24.26
CA ALA A 322 -19.70 4.10 -23.09
C ALA A 322 -19.17 5.26 -22.24
N ARG A 323 -19.58 5.28 -20.97
CA ARG A 323 -19.18 6.34 -20.02
C ARG A 323 -19.06 5.78 -18.62
N LEU A 324 -18.20 6.40 -17.82
CA LEU A 324 -18.09 6.12 -16.40
C LEU A 324 -19.02 7.05 -15.61
N ASP A 325 -19.87 6.48 -14.77
CA ASP A 325 -20.87 7.20 -13.97
C ASP A 325 -20.24 7.87 -12.75
N LEU A 326 -19.62 9.04 -12.98
CA LEU A 326 -18.92 9.81 -11.95
C LEU A 326 -19.87 10.32 -10.85
N ASP A 327 -21.12 10.62 -11.19
CA ASP A 327 -22.11 11.11 -10.22
C ASP A 327 -22.50 9.99 -9.25
N ALA A 328 -22.69 8.76 -9.74
CA ALA A 328 -22.91 7.60 -8.89
C ALA A 328 -21.70 7.29 -7.99
N ILE A 329 -20.47 7.44 -8.49
CA ILE A 329 -19.26 7.31 -7.65
C ILE A 329 -19.26 8.38 -6.56
N ALA A 330 -19.49 9.65 -6.91
CA ALA A 330 -19.54 10.76 -5.96
C ALA A 330 -20.62 10.56 -4.88
N ALA A 331 -21.78 10.02 -5.26
CA ALA A 331 -22.88 9.72 -4.34
C ALA A 331 -22.58 8.53 -3.41
N LEU A 332 -21.75 7.58 -3.83
CA LEU A 332 -21.37 6.41 -3.01
C LEU A 332 -20.35 6.77 -1.93
N VAL A 333 -19.38 7.63 -2.26
CA VAL A 333 -18.22 7.95 -1.41
C VAL A 333 -18.58 8.38 0.02
N PRO A 334 -19.62 9.20 0.29
CA PRO A 334 -19.98 9.56 1.65
C PRO A 334 -20.32 8.36 2.55
N VAL A 335 -21.00 7.34 2.00
CA VAL A 335 -21.33 6.11 2.74
C VAL A 335 -20.06 5.30 2.99
N VAL A 336 -19.14 5.26 2.01
CA VAL A 336 -17.84 4.58 2.15
C VAL A 336 -16.97 5.22 3.23
N VAL A 337 -16.85 6.55 3.24
CA VAL A 337 -16.04 7.26 4.25
C VAL A 337 -16.59 7.02 5.64
N ARG A 338 -17.91 7.03 5.82
CA ARG A 338 -18.53 6.71 7.11
C ARG A 338 -18.31 5.25 7.52
N PHE A 339 -18.44 4.31 6.58
CA PHE A 339 -18.17 2.90 6.82
C PHE A 339 -16.73 2.68 7.35
N LEU A 340 -15.73 3.30 6.71
CA LEU A 340 -14.33 3.21 7.15
C LEU A 340 -14.10 3.98 8.48
N ASP A 341 -14.76 5.13 8.68
CA ASP A 341 -14.68 5.86 9.96
C ASP A 341 -15.20 5.01 11.13
N ASP A 342 -16.29 4.29 10.92
CA ASP A 342 -16.91 3.42 11.93
C ASP A 342 -16.05 2.18 12.23
N VAL A 343 -15.32 1.66 11.23
CA VAL A 343 -14.36 0.57 11.42
C VAL A 343 -13.27 0.96 12.44
N ILE A 344 -12.87 2.23 12.53
CA ILE A 344 -11.91 2.71 13.54
C ILE A 344 -12.43 2.46 14.96
N ASP A 345 -13.73 2.72 15.19
CA ASP A 345 -14.35 2.59 16.50
C ASP A 345 -14.70 1.14 16.84
N LEU A 346 -15.03 0.33 15.83
CA LEU A 346 -15.29 -1.12 15.97
C LEU A 346 -14.01 -1.95 16.19
N SER A 347 -12.88 -1.55 15.58
CA SER A 347 -11.70 -2.40 15.49
C SER A 347 -10.99 -2.60 16.84
N GLY A 348 -10.52 -3.84 17.05
CA GLY A 348 -9.47 -4.14 18.01
C GLY A 348 -8.10 -3.62 17.53
N PHE A 349 -7.18 -3.39 18.47
CA PHE A 349 -5.80 -3.01 18.18
C PHE A 349 -4.83 -3.88 18.99
N PRO A 350 -3.79 -4.44 18.35
CA PRO A 350 -2.78 -5.27 19.01
C PRO A 350 -2.08 -4.55 20.15
N LEU A 351 -1.71 -3.28 19.94
CA LEU A 351 -1.00 -2.46 20.91
C LEU A 351 -1.82 -1.24 21.31
N GLU A 352 -1.70 -0.83 22.58
CA GLU A 352 -2.36 0.38 23.09
C GLU A 352 -1.83 1.65 22.39
N ARG A 353 -0.54 1.70 22.03
CA ARG A 353 0.04 2.81 21.26
C ARG A 353 -0.61 2.95 19.88
N GLN A 354 -0.84 1.83 19.19
CA GLN A 354 -1.54 1.80 17.91
C GLN A 354 -2.99 2.27 18.05
N ARG A 355 -3.69 1.80 19.10
CA ARG A 355 -5.07 2.21 19.41
C ARG A 355 -5.19 3.72 19.60
N ARG A 356 -4.31 4.29 20.44
CA ARG A 356 -4.26 5.73 20.70
C ARG A 356 -4.00 6.49 19.41
N ARG A 357 -3.05 6.03 18.58
CA ARG A 357 -2.70 6.70 17.31
C ARG A 357 -3.84 6.65 16.30
N ALA A 358 -4.49 5.50 16.14
CA ALA A 358 -5.62 5.32 15.24
C ALA A 358 -6.79 6.23 15.64
N ARG A 359 -7.16 6.27 16.93
CA ARG A 359 -8.24 7.14 17.42
C ARG A 359 -7.90 8.64 17.34
N ALA A 360 -6.64 9.01 17.58
CA ALA A 360 -6.20 10.39 17.56
C ALA A 360 -6.13 11.00 16.15
N THR A 361 -5.87 10.17 15.13
CA THR A 361 -5.68 10.62 13.74
C THR A 361 -6.82 10.22 12.81
N ARG A 362 -7.59 9.19 13.16
CA ARG A 362 -8.70 8.63 12.40
C ARG A 362 -8.41 8.43 10.91
N ARG A 363 -7.23 7.89 10.58
CA ARG A 363 -6.82 7.65 9.19
C ARG A 363 -7.63 6.53 8.57
N ILE A 364 -8.07 6.76 7.34
CA ILE A 364 -8.68 5.76 6.46
C ILE A 364 -7.98 5.82 5.10
N GLY A 365 -8.01 4.73 4.35
CA GLY A 365 -7.44 4.65 3.01
C GLY A 365 -8.45 4.17 1.99
N LEU A 366 -9.18 5.12 1.40
CA LEU A 366 -10.09 4.88 0.29
C LEU A 366 -9.34 4.98 -1.05
N GLY A 367 -9.39 3.89 -1.81
CA GLY A 367 -8.83 3.80 -3.15
C GLY A 367 -9.86 3.39 -4.20
N LEU A 368 -9.33 2.91 -5.32
CA LEU A 368 -10.08 2.36 -6.44
C LEU A 368 -9.50 1.00 -6.84
N THR A 369 -10.29 0.19 -7.52
CA THR A 369 -9.86 -1.02 -8.21
C THR A 369 -10.59 -1.15 -9.54
N GLY A 370 -10.14 -2.03 -10.43
CA GLY A 370 -10.75 -2.23 -11.74
C GLY A 370 -10.49 -1.09 -12.73
N LEU A 371 -9.41 -0.31 -12.56
CA LEU A 371 -9.11 0.82 -13.45
C LEU A 371 -8.90 0.38 -14.89
N ALA A 372 -8.08 -0.65 -15.11
CA ALA A 372 -7.77 -1.10 -16.46
C ALA A 372 -8.99 -1.68 -17.16
N ASP A 373 -9.78 -2.50 -16.47
CA ASP A 373 -11.06 -3.00 -16.99
C ASP A 373 -12.00 -1.86 -17.34
N ALA A 374 -12.16 -0.88 -16.46
CA ALA A 374 -13.04 0.25 -16.73
C ALA A 374 -12.60 1.00 -18.00
N LEU A 375 -11.30 1.21 -18.19
CA LEU A 375 -10.75 1.83 -19.40
C LEU A 375 -11.02 0.97 -20.65
N ILE A 376 -10.80 -0.34 -20.57
CA ILE A 376 -11.10 -1.28 -21.66
C ILE A 376 -12.59 -1.24 -22.03
N LEU A 377 -13.47 -1.28 -21.04
CA LEU A 377 -14.92 -1.20 -21.24
C LEU A 377 -15.37 0.12 -21.89
N LEU A 378 -14.58 1.17 -21.75
CA LEU A 378 -14.78 2.48 -22.37
C LEU A 378 -14.11 2.62 -23.74
N GLY A 379 -13.39 1.58 -24.21
CA GLY A 379 -12.61 1.63 -25.45
C GLY A 379 -11.38 2.52 -25.37
N LEU A 380 -10.80 2.69 -24.18
CA LEU A 380 -9.63 3.53 -23.94
C LEU A 380 -8.40 2.67 -23.66
N ARG A 381 -7.34 2.85 -24.45
CA ARG A 381 -6.04 2.24 -24.19
C ARG A 381 -5.42 2.87 -22.94
N TYR A 382 -4.86 2.04 -22.04
CA TYR A 382 -4.39 2.45 -20.71
C TYR A 382 -3.38 3.61 -20.73
N ASP A 383 -2.46 3.62 -21.71
CA ASP A 383 -1.42 4.63 -21.91
C ASP A 383 -1.85 5.81 -22.79
N SER A 384 -3.13 5.93 -23.14
CA SER A 384 -3.63 7.10 -23.87
C SER A 384 -3.80 8.32 -22.96
N ASP A 385 -3.68 9.52 -23.53
CA ASP A 385 -3.95 10.76 -22.78
C ASP A 385 -5.42 10.84 -22.31
N ALA A 386 -6.34 10.28 -23.09
CA ALA A 386 -7.75 10.21 -22.72
C ALA A 386 -7.96 9.34 -21.46
N ALA A 387 -7.32 8.17 -21.40
CA ALA A 387 -7.34 7.30 -20.23
C ALA A 387 -6.76 7.99 -19.00
N ARG A 388 -5.58 8.62 -19.12
CA ARG A 388 -4.97 9.38 -18.01
C ARG A 388 -5.87 10.51 -17.53
N ARG A 389 -6.42 11.32 -18.43
CA ARG A 389 -7.35 12.40 -18.06
C ARG A 389 -8.58 11.87 -17.32
N LEU A 390 -9.15 10.76 -17.79
CA LEU A 390 -10.29 10.14 -17.11
C LEU A 390 -9.90 9.60 -15.73
N ALA A 391 -8.77 8.88 -15.61
CA ALA A 391 -8.27 8.36 -14.35
C ALA A 391 -8.07 9.47 -13.31
N GLY A 392 -7.45 10.59 -13.72
CA GLY A 392 -7.31 11.79 -12.89
C GLY A 392 -8.67 12.37 -12.47
N LYS A 393 -9.62 12.47 -13.39
CA LYS A 393 -10.98 12.95 -13.10
C LYS A 393 -11.70 12.05 -12.09
N VAL A 394 -11.59 10.73 -12.22
CA VAL A 394 -12.17 9.76 -11.28
C VAL A 394 -11.58 9.92 -9.89
N MET A 395 -10.25 9.95 -9.78
CA MET A 395 -9.59 10.09 -8.48
C MET A 395 -9.88 11.45 -7.85
N ALA A 396 -9.98 12.53 -8.65
CA ALA A 396 -10.43 13.84 -8.18
C ALA A 396 -11.87 13.79 -7.63
N THR A 397 -12.79 13.12 -8.33
CA THR A 397 -14.17 12.92 -7.86
C THR A 397 -14.20 12.19 -6.52
N ILE A 398 -13.46 11.09 -6.38
CA ILE A 398 -13.34 10.33 -5.12
C ILE A 398 -12.75 11.21 -4.02
N CYS A 399 -11.64 11.88 -4.30
CA CYS A 399 -10.96 12.77 -3.36
C CYS A 399 -11.89 13.86 -2.82
N HIS A 400 -12.51 14.62 -3.72
CA HIS A 400 -13.36 15.74 -3.33
C HIS A 400 -14.60 15.28 -2.57
N ALA A 401 -15.24 14.18 -3.00
CA ALA A 401 -16.37 13.62 -2.27
C ALA A 401 -15.97 13.10 -0.89
N ALA A 402 -14.78 12.51 -0.75
CA ALA A 402 -14.29 11.98 0.52
C ALA A 402 -14.02 13.10 1.53
N TYR A 403 -13.35 14.17 1.11
CA TYR A 403 -13.12 15.32 1.99
C TYR A 403 -14.43 16.00 2.41
N ARG A 404 -15.40 16.17 1.49
CA ARG A 404 -16.74 16.68 1.85
C ARG A 404 -17.48 15.77 2.83
N ALA A 405 -17.37 14.46 2.66
CA ALA A 405 -17.95 13.50 3.59
C ALA A 405 -17.30 13.59 4.98
N SER A 406 -15.98 13.73 5.04
CA SER A 406 -15.26 13.89 6.31
C SER A 406 -15.55 15.21 7.02
N ILE A 407 -15.78 16.30 6.27
CA ILE A 407 -16.29 17.58 6.81
C ILE A 407 -17.69 17.39 7.40
N ALA A 408 -18.58 16.70 6.69
CA ALA A 408 -19.93 16.41 7.19
C ALA A 408 -19.91 15.55 8.46
N LEU A 409 -19.05 14.52 8.50
CA LEU A 409 -18.83 13.72 9.72
C LEU A 409 -18.19 14.52 10.84
N ALA A 410 -17.33 15.50 10.55
CA ALA A 410 -16.77 16.38 11.59
C ALA A 410 -17.85 17.24 12.23
N ARG A 411 -18.79 17.74 11.43
CA ARG A 411 -19.96 18.50 11.92
C ARG A 411 -20.88 17.64 12.80
N GLU A 412 -21.01 16.35 12.47
CA GLU A 412 -21.88 15.42 13.20
C GLU A 412 -21.22 14.82 14.45
N LYS A 413 -20.00 14.27 14.29
CA LYS A 413 -19.30 13.45 15.30
C LYS A 413 -18.09 14.15 15.92
N GLY A 414 -17.77 15.37 15.49
CA GLY A 414 -16.57 16.11 15.87
C GLY A 414 -15.35 15.79 14.99
N ALA A 415 -14.44 16.76 14.87
CA ALA A 415 -13.17 16.59 14.15
C ALA A 415 -12.25 15.54 14.82
N PHE A 416 -11.26 15.02 14.08
CA PHE A 416 -10.28 14.11 14.67
C PHE A 416 -9.46 14.83 15.77
N PRO A 417 -9.05 14.13 16.85
CA PRO A 417 -8.45 14.77 18.02
C PRO A 417 -7.19 15.62 17.79
N LEU A 418 -6.35 15.26 16.81
CA LEU A 418 -5.12 16.01 16.48
C LEU A 418 -5.31 17.10 15.42
N PHE A 419 -6.54 17.45 15.08
CA PHE A 419 -6.83 18.48 14.08
C PHE A 419 -6.45 19.86 14.62
N GLU A 420 -5.52 20.53 13.94
CA GLU A 420 -5.10 21.89 14.28
C GLU A 420 -5.69 22.89 13.27
N PRO A 421 -6.71 23.69 13.64
CA PRO A 421 -7.49 24.50 12.68
C PRO A 421 -6.67 25.58 11.99
N ARG A 422 -5.55 26.00 12.60
CA ARG A 422 -4.65 27.01 12.01
C ARG A 422 -3.60 26.39 11.11
N VAL A 423 -3.12 25.18 11.43
CA VAL A 423 -1.93 24.59 10.78
C VAL A 423 -2.33 23.61 9.69
N TYR A 424 -3.31 22.74 9.93
CA TYR A 424 -3.75 21.74 8.97
C TYR A 424 -4.14 22.33 7.60
N PRO A 425 -4.91 23.44 7.51
CA PRO A 425 -5.28 24.02 6.21
C PRO A 425 -4.11 24.55 5.38
N GLN A 426 -2.93 24.76 6.00
CA GLN A 426 -1.73 25.24 5.32
C GLN A 426 -0.95 24.12 4.62
N GLY A 427 -1.32 22.85 4.86
CA GLY A 427 -0.66 21.69 4.26
C GLY A 427 -0.62 21.76 2.72
N PRO A 428 0.50 21.42 2.05
CA PRO A 428 0.62 21.50 0.59
C PRO A 428 -0.40 20.65 -0.18
N PHE A 429 -0.89 19.56 0.40
CA PHE A 429 -1.98 18.79 -0.20
C PHE A 429 -3.31 19.52 -0.08
N VAL A 430 -3.65 19.98 1.13
CA VAL A 430 -4.92 20.64 1.49
C VAL A 430 -5.12 21.94 0.72
N THR A 431 -4.06 22.73 0.55
CA THR A 431 -4.10 24.00 -0.20
C THR A 431 -4.47 23.82 -1.68
N ARG A 432 -4.32 22.61 -2.26
CA ARG A 432 -4.71 22.32 -3.65
C ARG A 432 -6.17 21.88 -3.80
N LEU A 433 -6.88 21.63 -2.69
CA LEU A 433 -8.28 21.25 -2.72
C LEU A 433 -9.16 22.41 -3.19
N PRO A 434 -10.32 22.12 -3.81
CA PRO A 434 -11.34 23.11 -4.17
C PRO A 434 -11.70 24.05 -3.01
N GLN A 435 -12.06 25.30 -3.35
CA GLN A 435 -12.35 26.35 -2.36
C GLN A 435 -13.43 25.93 -1.37
N ASP A 436 -14.51 25.31 -1.83
CA ASP A 436 -15.62 24.88 -0.97
C ASP A 436 -15.18 23.85 0.09
N ILE A 437 -14.21 23.00 -0.26
CA ILE A 437 -13.63 22.03 0.67
C ILE A 437 -12.75 22.75 1.69
N ARG A 438 -11.91 23.69 1.25
CA ARG A 438 -11.05 24.48 2.15
C ARG A 438 -11.90 25.28 3.15
N ASP A 439 -12.98 25.89 2.68
CA ASP A 439 -13.93 26.64 3.52
C ASP A 439 -14.63 25.71 4.52
N GLY A 440 -15.05 24.52 4.08
CA GLY A 440 -15.64 23.51 4.95
C GLY A 440 -14.68 23.00 6.03
N ILE A 441 -13.40 22.76 5.68
CA ILE A 441 -12.36 22.41 6.66
C ILE A 441 -12.16 23.54 7.67
N ALA A 442 -12.12 24.80 7.21
CA ALA A 442 -11.96 25.95 8.10
C ALA A 442 -13.16 26.13 9.05
N ALA A 443 -14.38 25.87 8.57
CA ALA A 443 -15.61 26.05 9.33
C ALA A 443 -15.91 24.91 10.31
N HIS A 444 -15.58 23.67 9.94
CA HIS A 444 -16.04 22.47 10.67
C HIS A 444 -14.94 21.47 11.04
N GLY A 445 -13.73 21.65 10.51
CA GLY A 445 -12.67 20.66 10.60
C GLY A 445 -12.93 19.41 9.75
N LEU A 446 -12.19 18.35 10.05
CA LEU A 446 -12.29 17.04 9.39
C LEU A 446 -12.42 15.92 10.41
N ARG A 447 -13.19 14.88 10.07
CA ARG A 447 -13.30 13.67 10.89
C ARG A 447 -12.07 12.77 10.75
N ASN A 448 -11.37 12.83 9.63
CA ASN A 448 -10.28 11.91 9.28
C ASN A 448 -9.07 12.73 8.81
N SER A 449 -7.87 12.43 9.32
CA SER A 449 -6.66 13.19 8.93
C SER A 449 -6.19 12.91 7.50
N HIS A 450 -6.37 11.67 7.05
CA HIS A 450 -6.06 11.15 5.72
C HIS A 450 -7.23 10.29 5.27
N LEU A 451 -7.52 10.33 3.97
CA LEU A 451 -8.71 9.71 3.40
C LEU A 451 -8.40 8.73 2.26
N LEU A 452 -7.25 8.86 1.59
CA LEU A 452 -7.06 8.29 0.26
C LEU A 452 -5.74 7.52 0.17
N ALA A 453 -5.84 6.27 -0.29
CA ALA A 453 -4.70 5.40 -0.60
C ALA A 453 -5.12 4.41 -1.68
N ILE A 454 -4.29 4.18 -2.72
CA ILE A 454 -4.57 3.13 -3.71
C ILE A 454 -3.74 1.90 -3.34
N ALA A 455 -4.43 0.89 -2.80
CA ALA A 455 -3.84 -0.39 -2.40
C ALA A 455 -3.71 -1.37 -3.58
N PRO A 456 -2.94 -2.46 -3.44
CA PRO A 456 -2.83 -3.50 -4.48
C PRO A 456 -4.16 -4.20 -4.76
N THR A 457 -5.01 -4.36 -3.75
CA THR A 457 -6.32 -5.07 -3.85
C THR A 457 -6.25 -6.54 -4.24
N GLY A 458 -5.08 -7.20 -4.15
CA GLY A 458 -4.82 -8.52 -4.74
C GLY A 458 -5.82 -9.65 -4.43
N SER A 459 -6.40 -9.72 -3.23
CA SER A 459 -7.44 -10.71 -2.90
C SER A 459 -8.87 -10.21 -3.16
N ILE A 460 -9.15 -8.93 -2.90
CA ILE A 460 -10.51 -8.39 -3.04
C ILE A 460 -10.89 -8.17 -4.52
N SER A 461 -9.91 -7.96 -5.40
CA SER A 461 -10.13 -7.89 -6.85
C SER A 461 -10.51 -9.25 -7.44
N LEU A 462 -9.89 -10.34 -6.96
CA LEU A 462 -10.28 -11.72 -7.28
C LEU A 462 -11.68 -12.07 -6.77
N LEU A 463 -11.99 -11.65 -5.53
CA LEU A 463 -13.33 -11.78 -4.95
C LEU A 463 -14.38 -11.09 -5.82
N ALA A 464 -14.04 -9.95 -6.41
CA ALA A 464 -14.90 -9.18 -7.31
C ALA A 464 -14.86 -9.64 -8.77
N GLY A 465 -14.40 -10.87 -9.04
CA GLY A 465 -14.39 -11.44 -10.38
C GLY A 465 -13.13 -11.21 -11.18
N ASN A 466 -11.98 -11.13 -10.51
CA ASN A 466 -10.68 -10.88 -11.13
C ASN A 466 -10.66 -9.58 -11.94
N VAL A 467 -11.31 -8.54 -11.43
CA VAL A 467 -11.06 -7.19 -11.95
C VAL A 467 -9.58 -6.84 -11.73
N SER A 468 -9.03 -5.99 -12.57
CA SER A 468 -7.69 -5.42 -12.45
C SER A 468 -7.47 -4.83 -11.07
N SER A 469 -6.29 -5.12 -10.53
CA SER A 469 -5.91 -4.85 -9.16
C SER A 469 -5.53 -3.38 -8.96
N GLY A 470 -6.33 -2.63 -8.22
CA GLY A 470 -6.03 -1.24 -7.90
C GLY A 470 -6.02 -0.36 -9.15
N LEU A 471 -4.89 0.31 -9.37
CA LEU A 471 -4.62 1.04 -10.62
C LEU A 471 -3.86 0.20 -11.66
N GLU A 472 -3.52 -1.06 -11.39
CA GLU A 472 -2.66 -1.85 -12.26
C GLU A 472 -3.33 -2.15 -13.62
N PRO A 473 -2.55 -2.17 -14.72
CA PRO A 473 -3.03 -2.74 -15.98
C PRO A 473 -3.31 -4.24 -15.84
N VAL A 474 -4.12 -4.78 -16.74
CA VAL A 474 -4.40 -6.23 -16.76
C VAL A 474 -3.09 -6.97 -17.05
N PHE A 475 -2.75 -7.96 -16.21
CA PHE A 475 -1.52 -8.74 -16.43
C PHE A 475 -1.69 -9.73 -17.59
N ALA A 476 -2.78 -10.49 -17.58
CA ALA A 476 -3.10 -11.48 -18.61
C ALA A 476 -4.62 -11.68 -18.70
N TRP A 477 -5.12 -11.91 -19.92
CA TRP A 477 -6.55 -12.10 -20.18
C TRP A 477 -7.10 -13.43 -19.66
N ARG A 478 -6.25 -14.47 -19.66
CA ARG A 478 -6.56 -15.82 -19.21
C ARG A 478 -5.29 -16.49 -18.70
N TYR A 479 -5.34 -17.10 -17.52
CA TYR A 479 -4.22 -17.83 -16.93
C TYR A 479 -4.72 -18.90 -15.95
N GLN A 480 -3.84 -19.82 -15.57
CA GLN A 480 -4.12 -20.80 -14.51
C GLN A 480 -3.51 -20.34 -13.21
N ARG A 481 -4.31 -20.36 -12.14
CA ARG A 481 -3.84 -20.11 -10.78
C ARG A 481 -3.82 -21.41 -9.99
N ARG A 482 -2.69 -21.71 -9.39
CA ARG A 482 -2.58 -22.78 -8.41
C ARG A 482 -3.13 -22.30 -7.08
N LEU A 483 -4.05 -23.06 -6.51
CA LEU A 483 -4.65 -22.79 -5.22
C LEU A 483 -4.30 -23.94 -4.29
N GLN A 484 -3.70 -23.59 -3.16
CA GLN A 484 -3.51 -24.51 -2.05
C GLN A 484 -4.80 -24.50 -1.22
N LEU A 485 -5.55 -25.59 -1.27
CA LEU A 485 -6.73 -25.79 -0.43
C LEU A 485 -6.31 -26.37 0.94
N GLU A 486 -7.21 -26.41 1.93
CA GLU A 486 -6.91 -27.00 3.23
C GLU A 486 -6.42 -28.46 3.05
N GLY A 487 -5.13 -28.69 3.30
CA GLY A 487 -4.43 -29.95 2.99
C GLY A 487 -3.21 -29.75 2.09
N ARG A 488 -2.62 -30.85 1.60
CA ARG A 488 -1.56 -30.81 0.56
C ARG A 488 -2.13 -30.78 -0.86
N GLU A 489 -3.45 -30.67 -1.02
CA GLU A 489 -4.12 -30.73 -2.31
C GLU A 489 -3.99 -29.40 -3.05
N CYS A 490 -3.48 -29.47 -4.27
CA CYS A 490 -3.30 -28.33 -5.15
C CYS A 490 -4.31 -28.40 -6.28
N ARG A 491 -5.13 -27.36 -6.41
CA ARG A 491 -6.10 -27.25 -7.51
C ARG A 491 -5.68 -26.15 -8.47
N LEU A 492 -5.68 -26.44 -9.77
CA LEU A 492 -5.53 -25.43 -10.81
C LEU A 492 -6.92 -24.90 -11.16
N VAL A 493 -7.08 -23.58 -11.08
CA VAL A 493 -8.30 -22.88 -11.44
C VAL A 493 -7.99 -21.93 -12.56
N GLU A 494 -8.79 -21.99 -13.62
CA GLU A 494 -8.73 -21.03 -14.69
C GLU A 494 -9.30 -19.69 -14.23
N VAL A 495 -8.57 -18.62 -14.52
CA VAL A 495 -8.94 -17.26 -14.20
C VAL A 495 -8.93 -16.45 -15.49
N THR A 496 -9.97 -15.64 -15.67
CA THR A 496 -10.11 -14.76 -16.84
C THR A 496 -10.30 -13.32 -16.41
N ASP A 497 -9.91 -12.38 -17.27
CA ASP A 497 -10.22 -10.96 -17.10
C ASP A 497 -11.71 -10.71 -17.44
N PRO A 498 -12.46 -9.95 -16.62
CA PRO A 498 -13.89 -9.76 -16.82
C PRO A 498 -14.24 -8.88 -18.02
N ALA A 499 -13.44 -7.85 -18.33
CA ALA A 499 -13.65 -7.02 -19.52
C ALA A 499 -13.41 -7.82 -20.81
N TRP A 500 -12.35 -8.62 -20.85
CA TRP A 500 -12.05 -9.56 -21.93
C TRP A 500 -13.16 -10.60 -22.09
N SER A 501 -13.57 -11.24 -21.00
CA SER A 501 -14.65 -12.23 -21.01
C SER A 501 -15.97 -11.63 -21.53
N LEU A 502 -16.28 -10.38 -21.17
CA LEU A 502 -17.45 -9.68 -21.71
C LEU A 502 -17.32 -9.40 -23.21
N TRP A 503 -16.13 -8.98 -23.67
CA TRP A 503 -15.87 -8.75 -25.08
C TRP A 503 -16.06 -10.02 -25.91
N ARG A 504 -15.45 -11.13 -25.48
CA ARG A 504 -15.57 -12.44 -26.14
C ARG A 504 -17.03 -12.90 -26.25
N ARG A 505 -17.83 -12.73 -25.19
CA ARG A 505 -19.27 -13.05 -25.24
C ARG A 505 -20.06 -12.22 -26.26
N ARG A 506 -19.64 -10.97 -26.54
CA ARG A 506 -20.36 -10.06 -27.45
C ARG A 506 -19.88 -10.13 -28.90
N HIS A 507 -18.59 -10.37 -29.11
CA HIS A 507 -17.95 -10.23 -30.43
C HIS A 507 -17.24 -11.51 -30.91
N GLY A 508 -17.25 -12.58 -30.11
CA GLY A 508 -16.61 -13.87 -30.43
C GLY A 508 -15.07 -13.81 -30.39
N ASP A 509 -14.45 -14.72 -31.14
CA ASP A 509 -13.00 -14.98 -31.10
C ASP A 509 -12.17 -14.13 -32.09
N GLY A 510 -12.75 -13.06 -32.63
CA GLY A 510 -12.05 -12.12 -33.51
C GLY A 510 -10.86 -11.42 -32.84
N ALA A 511 -10.10 -10.66 -33.64
CA ALA A 511 -8.99 -9.86 -33.12
C ALA A 511 -9.46 -8.90 -32.01
N LEU A 512 -8.66 -8.78 -30.94
CA LEU A 512 -8.93 -7.81 -29.90
C LEU A 512 -8.60 -6.40 -30.42
N PRO A 513 -9.43 -5.38 -30.11
CA PRO A 513 -9.10 -3.99 -30.36
C PRO A 513 -7.79 -3.54 -29.71
N ASP A 514 -7.20 -2.47 -30.21
CA ASP A 514 -5.91 -1.90 -29.78
C ASP A 514 -5.89 -1.38 -28.32
N PHE A 515 -7.06 -1.13 -27.74
CA PHE A 515 -7.22 -0.75 -26.34
C PHE A 515 -7.10 -1.92 -25.36
N PHE A 516 -7.09 -3.17 -25.83
CA PHE A 516 -6.73 -4.34 -25.02
C PHE A 516 -5.20 -4.44 -24.90
N VAL A 517 -4.67 -3.83 -23.84
CA VAL A 517 -3.25 -3.86 -23.50
C VAL A 517 -3.03 -4.55 -22.16
N THR A 518 -1.99 -5.37 -22.11
CA THR A 518 -1.51 -5.99 -20.89
C THR A 518 -0.39 -5.18 -20.27
N ALA A 519 -0.02 -5.50 -19.03
CA ALA A 519 1.10 -4.88 -18.33
C ALA A 519 2.43 -4.95 -19.11
N THR A 520 2.64 -5.99 -19.91
CA THR A 520 3.86 -6.17 -20.72
C THR A 520 3.85 -5.37 -22.03
N ASP A 521 2.68 -4.89 -22.48
CA ASP A 521 2.56 -4.05 -23.68
C ASP A 521 2.87 -2.57 -23.39
N LEU A 522 3.05 -2.21 -22.12
CA LEU A 522 3.18 -0.84 -21.65
C LEU A 522 4.64 -0.48 -21.36
N SER A 523 5.02 0.74 -21.70
CA SER A 523 6.34 1.27 -21.34
C SER A 523 6.42 1.62 -19.84
N PRO A 524 7.62 1.61 -19.24
CA PRO A 524 7.82 2.10 -17.88
C PRO A 524 7.29 3.53 -17.66
N GLU A 525 7.48 4.43 -18.63
CA GLU A 525 6.95 5.80 -18.57
C GLU A 525 5.42 5.83 -18.57
N ALA A 526 4.75 4.94 -19.30
CA ALA A 526 3.28 4.88 -19.28
C ALA A 526 2.75 4.52 -17.89
N HIS A 527 3.40 3.61 -17.18
CA HIS A 527 3.05 3.27 -15.80
C HIS A 527 3.28 4.46 -14.85
N LEU A 528 4.45 5.12 -14.94
CA LEU A 528 4.78 6.29 -14.13
C LEU A 528 3.79 7.44 -14.37
N ALA A 529 3.44 7.71 -15.62
CA ALA A 529 2.52 8.77 -16.01
C ALA A 529 1.11 8.54 -15.45
N MET A 530 0.62 7.29 -15.45
CA MET A 530 -0.67 6.96 -14.83
C MET A 530 -0.63 7.19 -13.31
N GLN A 531 0.41 6.69 -12.63
CA GLN A 531 0.59 6.90 -11.20
C GLN A 531 0.66 8.39 -10.85
N ALA A 532 1.40 9.19 -11.62
CA ALA A 532 1.58 10.62 -11.40
C ALA A 532 0.27 11.39 -11.49
N VAL A 533 -0.63 11.03 -12.40
CA VAL A 533 -1.94 11.68 -12.53
C VAL A 533 -2.84 11.35 -11.34
N LEU A 534 -2.86 10.10 -10.89
CA LEU A 534 -3.66 9.68 -9.74
C LEU A 534 -3.13 10.25 -8.42
N GLN A 535 -1.81 10.24 -8.21
CA GLN A 535 -1.19 10.66 -6.94
C GLN A 535 -1.48 12.11 -6.57
N ARG A 536 -1.78 12.98 -7.55
CA ARG A 536 -2.17 14.37 -7.30
C ARG A 536 -3.36 14.49 -6.35
N HIS A 537 -4.23 13.48 -6.35
CA HIS A 537 -5.47 13.40 -5.59
C HIS A 537 -5.41 12.33 -4.47
N VAL A 538 -4.22 11.86 -4.07
CA VAL A 538 -4.03 10.87 -3.01
C VAL A 538 -3.19 11.47 -1.88
N ASP A 539 -3.78 11.61 -0.69
CA ASP A 539 -3.11 12.21 0.47
C ASP A 539 -2.12 11.26 1.16
N SER A 540 -2.36 9.95 1.13
CA SER A 540 -1.40 8.92 1.57
C SER A 540 -0.40 8.55 0.46
N ALA A 541 -0.42 7.35 -0.11
CA ALA A 541 0.38 7.01 -1.29
C ALA A 541 -0.33 5.95 -2.17
N ILE A 542 0.39 5.44 -3.16
CA ILE A 542 -0.12 4.50 -4.15
C ILE A 542 0.84 3.31 -4.19
N SER A 543 0.30 2.10 -4.08
CA SER A 543 1.03 0.89 -4.45
C SER A 543 0.97 0.74 -5.96
N LYS A 544 2.13 0.80 -6.62
CA LYS A 544 2.27 0.65 -8.08
C LYS A 544 3.53 -0.12 -8.42
N THR A 545 3.38 -1.15 -9.24
CA THR A 545 4.50 -1.89 -9.85
C THR A 545 4.79 -1.35 -11.25
N ILE A 546 5.97 -0.78 -11.47
CA ILE A 546 6.42 -0.41 -12.81
C ILE A 546 6.98 -1.66 -13.48
N HIS A 547 6.26 -2.22 -14.45
CA HIS A 547 6.73 -3.40 -15.16
C HIS A 547 7.87 -3.02 -16.12
N ILE A 548 8.95 -3.79 -16.06
CA ILE A 548 10.16 -3.60 -16.85
C ILE A 548 10.31 -4.82 -17.76
N PRO A 549 10.42 -4.64 -19.09
CA PRO A 549 10.71 -5.73 -20.01
C PRO A 549 11.99 -6.47 -19.62
N GLU A 550 12.06 -7.78 -19.91
CA GLU A 550 13.23 -8.58 -19.58
C GLU A 550 14.48 -8.08 -20.32
N ASP A 551 14.38 -7.64 -21.57
CA ASP A 551 15.48 -7.11 -22.37
C ASP A 551 15.72 -5.59 -22.18
N TYR A 552 15.07 -4.95 -21.20
CA TYR A 552 15.13 -3.50 -21.02
C TYR A 552 16.55 -3.03 -20.64
N PRO A 553 17.19 -2.10 -21.37
CA PRO A 553 18.58 -1.71 -21.11
C PRO A 553 18.77 -1.11 -19.70
N PHE A 554 19.85 -1.50 -19.01
CA PHE A 554 20.15 -1.01 -17.66
C PHE A 554 20.29 0.52 -17.60
N GLU A 555 20.92 1.15 -18.61
CA GLU A 555 21.05 2.62 -18.62
C GLU A 555 19.68 3.31 -18.69
N ALA A 556 18.76 2.81 -19.51
CA ALA A 556 17.38 3.33 -19.56
C ALA A 556 16.59 3.00 -18.28
N PHE A 557 16.92 1.91 -17.60
CA PHE A 557 16.29 1.55 -16.32
C PHE A 557 16.64 2.55 -15.21
N ARG A 558 17.89 3.03 -15.15
CA ARG A 558 18.33 4.02 -14.15
C ARG A 558 17.46 5.28 -14.19
N ASP A 559 17.05 5.69 -15.40
CA ASP A 559 16.23 6.87 -15.61
C ASP A 559 14.80 6.70 -15.11
N VAL A 560 14.27 5.48 -14.95
CA VAL A 560 12.90 5.23 -14.44
C VAL A 560 12.73 5.84 -13.04
N TYR A 561 13.71 5.65 -12.16
CA TYR A 561 13.65 6.18 -10.79
C TYR A 561 13.91 7.67 -10.71
N HIS A 562 14.80 8.20 -11.56
CA HIS A 562 15.00 9.65 -11.69
C HIS A 562 13.72 10.32 -12.21
N ARG A 563 13.08 9.72 -13.20
CA ARG A 563 11.81 10.18 -13.76
C ARG A 563 10.67 10.13 -12.73
N ALA A 564 10.60 9.06 -11.94
CA ALA A 564 9.67 8.99 -10.81
C ALA A 564 9.89 10.14 -9.81
N TYR A 565 11.15 10.49 -9.54
CA TYR A 565 11.50 11.63 -8.72
C TYR A 565 11.03 12.95 -9.34
N GLU A 566 11.30 13.21 -10.62
CA GLU A 566 10.87 14.41 -11.35
C GLU A 566 9.34 14.57 -11.39
N LEU A 567 8.62 13.47 -11.60
CA LEU A 567 7.16 13.45 -11.64
C LEU A 567 6.49 13.73 -10.29
N GLY A 568 7.28 13.88 -9.22
CA GLY A 568 6.76 14.16 -7.89
C GLY A 568 6.18 12.93 -7.20
N LEU A 569 6.56 11.71 -7.60
CA LEU A 569 6.06 10.48 -6.98
C LEU A 569 6.57 10.34 -5.54
N LYS A 570 5.78 9.71 -4.66
CA LYS A 570 6.15 9.45 -3.25
C LYS A 570 7.07 8.24 -3.10
N GLY A 571 7.03 7.30 -4.05
CA GLY A 571 7.93 6.16 -4.13
C GLY A 571 7.87 5.49 -5.51
N CYS A 572 8.77 4.53 -5.74
CA CYS A 572 8.88 3.78 -6.98
C CYS A 572 9.31 2.34 -6.71
N THR A 573 8.58 1.39 -7.31
CA THR A 573 8.85 -0.05 -7.25
C THR A 573 8.79 -0.59 -8.66
N THR A 574 9.84 -1.26 -9.10
CA THR A 574 9.89 -1.91 -10.42
C THR A 574 9.84 -3.42 -10.28
N TYR A 575 9.20 -4.10 -11.24
CA TYR A 575 9.32 -5.54 -11.40
C TYR A 575 9.83 -5.86 -12.79
N ARG A 576 10.98 -6.55 -12.84
CA ARG A 576 11.55 -7.13 -14.05
C ARG A 576 11.53 -8.66 -13.90
N PRO A 577 10.93 -9.43 -14.82
CA PRO A 577 11.07 -10.88 -14.83
C PRO A 577 12.55 -11.28 -14.80
N ASN A 578 12.93 -12.20 -13.90
CA ASN A 578 14.30 -12.67 -13.78
C ASN A 578 14.39 -14.10 -13.21
N PRO A 579 15.53 -14.80 -13.39
CA PRO A 579 15.72 -16.17 -12.90
C PRO A 579 15.65 -16.32 -11.38
N VAL A 580 15.87 -15.24 -10.62
CA VAL A 580 15.91 -15.24 -9.15
C VAL A 580 14.51 -15.18 -8.55
N ARG A 581 13.56 -14.49 -9.20
CA ARG A 581 12.17 -14.32 -8.75
C ARG A 581 11.17 -15.24 -9.44
N GLY A 582 11.46 -15.75 -10.64
CA GLY A 582 10.51 -16.49 -11.47
C GLY A 582 9.30 -15.66 -11.92
N SER A 583 8.43 -16.26 -12.75
CA SER A 583 7.13 -15.69 -13.13
C SER A 583 6.06 -16.04 -12.09
N VAL A 584 5.37 -15.04 -11.54
CA VAL A 584 4.31 -15.23 -10.54
C VAL A 584 3.04 -15.86 -11.15
N LEU A 585 2.79 -15.62 -12.44
CA LEU A 585 1.64 -16.13 -13.17
C LEU A 585 2.16 -16.97 -14.33
N VAL A 586 1.81 -18.26 -14.32
CA VAL A 586 2.26 -19.24 -15.30
C VAL A 586 1.31 -19.19 -16.49
N THR A 587 1.77 -18.64 -17.61
CA THR A 587 1.02 -18.60 -18.89
C THR A 587 1.21 -19.87 -19.73
N GLU A 588 2.25 -20.67 -19.46
CA GLU A 588 2.54 -21.93 -20.16
C GLU A 588 2.95 -23.06 -19.18
N ARG A 589 2.54 -24.31 -19.48
CA ARG A 589 2.78 -25.50 -18.65
C ARG A 589 4.27 -25.76 -18.40
N HIS A 590 4.82 -25.24 -17.32
CA HIS A 590 6.09 -25.70 -16.78
C HIS A 590 6.03 -25.98 -15.28
N CYS A 591 6.45 -27.20 -14.92
CA CYS A 591 6.51 -27.73 -13.58
C CYS A 591 7.73 -27.15 -12.86
N CYS A 592 7.51 -26.25 -11.90
CA CYS A 592 8.24 -26.12 -10.62
C CYS A 592 7.68 -24.92 -9.81
N ASP A 593 7.50 -25.12 -8.49
CA ASP A 593 6.78 -24.27 -7.52
C ASP A 593 7.55 -23.02 -7.03
N ILE A 594 6.83 -21.93 -6.74
CA ILE A 594 6.60 -21.39 -5.37
C ILE A 594 5.57 -20.24 -5.44
N ASP A 595 4.52 -20.37 -4.63
CA ASP A 595 3.49 -19.36 -4.39
C ASP A 595 4.08 -18.00 -3.97
N ARG A 596 3.98 -17.03 -4.88
CA ARG A 596 3.89 -15.61 -4.57
C ARG A 596 2.49 -15.19 -4.99
N GLU A 597 1.56 -14.96 -4.06
CA GLU A 597 0.49 -14.01 -4.39
C GLU A 597 1.20 -12.66 -4.55
N GLY A 598 0.95 -11.95 -5.65
CA GLY A 598 1.45 -10.59 -5.80
C GLY A 598 0.91 -9.73 -4.68
N ASP A 599 1.76 -9.43 -3.71
CA ASP A 599 1.60 -8.45 -2.64
C ASP A 599 2.73 -7.42 -2.70
#